data_AF-A0A962A6I1-F1
#
_entry.id   AF-A0A962A6I1-F1
#
_cell.length_a   1.000
_cell.length_b   1.000
_cell.length_c   1.000
_cell.angle_alpha   90.00
_cell.angle_beta   90.00
_cell.angle_gamma   90.00
#
_symmetry.space_group_name_H-M   'P 1'
#
loop_
_entity.id
_entity.type
_entity.pdbx_description
1 polymer ?
#
loop_
_entity_poly.entity_id
_entity_poly.type
_entity_poly.pdbx_seq_one_letter_code
_entity_poly.pdbx_strand_id
1 'polypeptide(L)'
;MRVPLEELLEKLGVDRVLSPYETQPWVYYDSDMGITCSAEVRMGPDSEDLEAEIQFLYDEVQEEEYEVIEGIGDEKRVRTETKTYSYKQIMLMRAQPSTQSEWSPKYLLVKGEDYTNKFGDWDKKGCEFFRACIGSLLMSEIPDIEMLLEKELSDDDGWGGGRSGRVGRKSPKIKPASLLGMKK
;
A
#
# COMPACT_ATOMS: atom_id res chain seq x y z
N MET A 1 17.57 0.28 -6.35
CA MET A 1 17.31 1.18 -7.49
C MET A 1 18.03 2.52 -7.33
N ARG A 2 18.70 3.00 -8.39
CA ARG A 2 19.20 4.36 -8.54
C ARG A 2 18.91 4.79 -9.97
N VAL A 3 18.12 5.85 -10.14
CA VAL A 3 17.61 6.26 -11.45
C VAL A 3 17.49 7.79 -11.51
N PRO A 4 17.45 8.41 -12.70
CA PRO A 4 17.12 9.83 -12.83
C PRO A 4 15.77 10.17 -12.18
N LEU A 5 15.61 11.42 -11.72
CA LEU A 5 14.36 11.87 -11.07
C LEU A 5 13.12 11.62 -11.94
N GLU A 6 13.22 11.92 -13.24
CA GLU A 6 12.14 11.70 -14.21
C GLU A 6 11.71 10.22 -14.27
N GLU A 7 12.67 9.30 -14.28
CA GLU A 7 12.38 7.86 -14.29
C GLU A 7 11.76 7.40 -12.95
N LEU A 8 12.22 7.95 -11.82
CA LEU A 8 11.60 7.67 -10.52
C LEU A 8 10.15 8.14 -10.48
N LEU A 9 9.88 9.35 -10.96
CA LEU A 9 8.53 9.92 -11.04
C LEU A 9 7.62 9.09 -11.94
N GLU A 10 8.12 8.62 -13.09
CA GLU A 10 7.37 7.73 -13.99
C GLU A 10 7.02 6.39 -13.31
N LYS A 11 7.96 5.81 -12.54
CA LYS A 11 7.70 4.59 -11.76
C LYS A 11 6.65 4.81 -10.68
N LEU A 12 6.55 6.02 -10.12
CA LEU A 12 5.51 6.43 -9.19
C LEU A 12 4.22 6.92 -9.89
N GLY A 13 4.14 6.84 -11.23
CA GLY A 13 2.95 7.19 -11.99
C GLY A 13 2.79 8.69 -12.29
N VAL A 14 3.81 9.52 -12.02
CA VAL A 14 3.84 10.94 -12.36
C VAL A 14 4.49 11.12 -13.73
N ASP A 15 3.81 11.80 -14.65
CA ASP A 15 4.19 11.96 -16.07
C ASP A 15 5.02 13.23 -16.36
N ARG A 16 5.38 13.98 -15.32
CA ARG A 16 6.15 15.23 -15.41
C ARG A 16 7.11 15.34 -14.23
N VAL A 17 8.15 16.14 -14.40
CA VAL A 17 9.04 16.51 -13.29
C VAL A 17 8.32 17.51 -12.38
N LEU A 18 8.28 17.22 -11.07
CA LEU A 18 7.71 18.10 -10.06
C LEU A 18 8.72 19.18 -9.64
N SER A 19 8.27 20.42 -9.62
CA SER A 19 8.99 21.57 -9.06
C SER A 19 8.89 21.59 -7.52
N PRO A 20 9.68 22.39 -6.81
CA PRO A 20 9.50 22.62 -5.37
C PRO A 20 8.04 22.83 -4.98
N TYR A 21 7.59 22.14 -3.93
CA TYR A 21 6.21 22.19 -3.41
C TYR A 21 5.11 21.65 -4.34
N GLU A 22 5.45 21.19 -5.54
CA GLU A 22 4.45 20.58 -6.42
C GLU A 22 4.08 19.19 -5.94
N THR A 23 2.82 18.86 -6.19
CA THR A 23 2.23 17.57 -5.83
C THR A 23 1.44 17.00 -7.00
N GLN A 24 1.32 15.68 -7.01
CA GLN A 24 0.47 14.93 -7.92
C GLN A 24 -0.47 14.05 -7.06
N PRO A 25 -1.72 14.47 -6.84
CA PRO A 25 -2.70 13.70 -6.07
C PRO A 25 -3.55 12.79 -6.96
N TRP A 26 -4.01 11.68 -6.38
CA TRP A 26 -5.08 10.81 -6.85
C TRP A 26 -6.02 10.52 -5.69
N VAL A 27 -7.31 10.75 -5.88
CA VAL A 27 -8.30 10.57 -4.82
C VAL A 27 -9.52 9.86 -5.39
N TYR A 28 -10.01 8.87 -4.64
CA TYR A 28 -11.28 8.22 -4.92
C TYR A 28 -12.07 8.06 -3.62
N TYR A 29 -13.35 8.41 -3.65
CA TYR A 29 -14.28 8.23 -2.55
C TYR A 29 -15.30 7.15 -2.92
N ASP A 30 -15.40 6.13 -2.07
CA ASP A 30 -16.41 5.10 -2.15
C ASP A 30 -17.50 5.36 -1.10
N SER A 31 -18.67 5.79 -1.56
CA SER A 31 -19.80 6.11 -0.69
C SER A 31 -20.46 4.87 -0.07
N ASP A 32 -20.33 3.70 -0.69
CA ASP A 32 -20.93 2.47 -0.16
C ASP A 32 -20.10 1.94 1.01
N MET A 33 -18.78 2.12 0.94
CA MET A 33 -17.85 1.76 2.02
C MET A 33 -17.62 2.88 3.04
N GLY A 34 -17.91 4.14 2.70
CA GLY A 34 -17.60 5.30 3.54
C GLY A 34 -16.09 5.55 3.67
N ILE A 35 -15.33 5.30 2.60
CA ILE A 35 -13.86 5.37 2.58
C ILE A 35 -13.40 6.29 1.46
N THR A 36 -12.49 7.21 1.78
CA THR A 36 -11.68 7.94 0.81
C THR A 36 -10.28 7.36 0.77
N CYS A 37 -9.84 6.90 -0.40
CA CYS A 37 -8.43 6.61 -0.63
C CYS A 37 -7.77 7.82 -1.31
N SER A 38 -6.69 8.32 -0.70
CA SER A 38 -5.83 9.37 -1.23
C SER A 38 -4.43 8.81 -1.46
N ALA A 39 -3.93 8.91 -2.68
CA ALA A 39 -2.53 8.68 -3.03
C ALA A 39 -1.91 9.98 -3.53
N GLU A 40 -0.67 10.28 -3.17
CA GLU A 40 -0.02 11.53 -3.56
C GLU A 40 1.49 11.33 -3.72
N VAL A 41 2.07 11.99 -4.71
CA VAL A 41 3.51 12.22 -4.78
C VAL A 41 3.78 13.71 -4.58
N ARG A 42 4.67 14.08 -3.66
CA ARG A 42 5.01 15.47 -3.33
C ARG A 42 6.52 15.71 -3.36
N MET A 43 6.92 16.83 -3.97
CA MET A 43 8.29 17.31 -3.97
C MET A 43 8.52 18.26 -2.80
N GLY A 44 9.61 18.03 -2.05
CA GLY A 44 10.03 18.87 -0.95
C GLY A 44 10.42 20.29 -1.39
N PRO A 45 10.52 21.23 -0.42
CA PRO A 45 10.81 22.64 -0.68
C PRO A 45 12.14 22.88 -1.41
N ASP A 46 13.15 22.08 -1.12
CA ASP A 46 14.51 22.26 -1.64
C ASP A 46 14.81 21.35 -2.85
N SER A 47 13.82 20.58 -3.33
CA SER A 47 14.02 19.53 -4.34
C SER A 47 15.07 18.48 -3.95
N GLU A 48 15.22 18.21 -2.65
CA GLU A 48 16.15 17.20 -2.10
C GLU A 48 15.42 16.01 -1.45
N ASP A 49 14.09 16.01 -1.48
CA ASP A 49 13.24 14.96 -0.92
C ASP A 49 11.98 14.82 -1.75
N LEU A 50 11.61 13.58 -2.04
CA LEU A 50 10.39 13.21 -2.75
C LEU A 50 9.64 12.21 -1.87
N GLU A 51 8.37 12.47 -1.62
CA GLU A 51 7.52 11.61 -0.80
C GLU A 51 6.37 11.07 -1.63
N ALA A 52 6.11 9.77 -1.53
CA ALA A 52 4.95 9.10 -2.08
C ALA A 52 4.14 8.50 -0.93
N GLU A 53 2.87 8.85 -0.82
CA GLU A 53 2.03 8.49 0.32
C GLU A 53 0.68 7.93 -0.15
N ILE A 54 0.17 6.90 0.54
CA ILE A 54 -1.20 6.39 0.39
C ILE A 54 -1.87 6.37 1.75
N GLN A 55 -3.09 6.88 1.78
CA GLN A 55 -3.88 7.09 2.98
C GLN A 55 -5.34 6.69 2.76
N PHE A 56 -5.93 6.02 3.74
CA PHE A 56 -7.38 5.83 3.82
C PHE A 56 -7.95 6.75 4.90
N LEU A 57 -9.00 7.48 4.54
CA LEU A 57 -9.83 8.27 5.46
C LEU A 57 -11.21 7.61 5.52
N TYR A 58 -11.75 7.46 6.72
CA TYR A 58 -13.03 6.81 6.96
C TYR A 58 -14.04 7.81 7.49
N ASP A 59 -15.27 7.75 6.98
CA ASP A 59 -16.36 8.60 7.47
C ASP A 59 -16.73 8.23 8.92
N GLU A 60 -16.64 6.94 9.25
CA GLU A 60 -16.85 6.41 10.59
C GLU A 60 -15.56 5.89 11.20
N VAL A 61 -15.45 6.02 12.54
CA VAL A 61 -14.32 5.48 13.30
C VAL A 61 -14.27 3.97 13.14
N GLN A 62 -13.12 3.46 12.70
CA GLN A 62 -12.84 2.03 12.63
C GLN A 62 -12.28 1.54 13.97
N GLU A 63 -12.59 0.29 14.30
CA GLU A 63 -12.02 -0.41 15.46
C GLU A 63 -11.30 -1.66 14.97
N GLU A 64 -10.02 -1.80 15.35
CA GLU A 64 -9.19 -2.96 15.01
C GLU A 64 -8.64 -3.56 16.30
N GLU A 65 -8.97 -4.83 16.55
CA GLU A 65 -8.44 -5.58 17.69
C GLU A 65 -7.14 -6.26 17.31
N TYR A 66 -6.13 -6.16 18.17
CA TYR A 66 -4.85 -6.82 17.99
C TYR A 66 -4.37 -7.42 19.31
N GLU A 67 -3.59 -8.51 19.19
CA GLU A 67 -3.02 -9.20 20.33
C GLU A 67 -1.64 -8.63 20.66
N VAL A 68 -1.48 -8.16 21.88
CA VAL A 68 -0.19 -7.78 22.46
C VAL A 68 0.33 -8.97 23.26
N ILE A 69 1.50 -9.47 22.87
CA ILE A 69 2.20 -10.54 23.58
C ILE A 69 3.24 -9.91 24.50
N GLU A 70 3.03 -10.02 25.80
CA GLU A 70 3.95 -9.54 26.83
C GLU A 70 4.61 -10.70 27.56
N GLY A 71 5.90 -10.57 27.90
CA GLY A 71 6.66 -11.58 28.66
C GLY A 71 7.76 -12.28 27.85
N ILE A 72 8.64 -13.00 28.55
CA ILE A 72 9.81 -13.70 27.98
C ILE A 72 9.71 -15.19 28.33
N GLY A 73 10.01 -16.07 27.37
CA GLY A 73 9.96 -17.52 27.57
C GLY A 73 8.53 -18.07 27.66
N ASP A 74 8.28 -18.97 28.60
CA ASP A 74 6.98 -19.64 28.79
C ASP A 74 5.93 -18.79 29.53
N GLU A 75 6.34 -17.63 30.09
CA GLU A 75 5.45 -16.69 30.79
C GLU A 75 4.85 -15.63 29.85
N LYS A 76 4.44 -16.01 28.64
CA LYS A 76 3.76 -15.09 27.72
C LYS A 76 2.31 -14.87 28.16
N ARG A 77 1.94 -13.60 28.31
CA ARG A 77 0.56 -13.15 28.48
C ARG A 77 0.08 -12.55 27.17
N VAL A 78 -1.11 -12.95 26.74
CA VAL A 78 -1.78 -12.37 25.59
C VAL A 78 -2.86 -11.42 26.12
N ARG A 79 -2.79 -10.16 25.71
CA ARG A 79 -3.84 -9.18 25.96
C ARG A 79 -4.37 -8.68 24.64
N THR A 80 -5.69 -8.59 24.53
CA THR A 80 -6.34 -7.92 23.38
C THR A 80 -6.39 -6.42 23.65
N GLU A 81 -5.92 -5.64 22.69
CA GLU A 81 -6.04 -4.19 22.68
C GLU A 81 -6.84 -3.76 21.45
N THR A 82 -7.64 -2.70 21.59
CA THR A 82 -8.44 -2.12 20.52
C THR A 82 -7.82 -0.81 20.09
N LYS A 83 -7.52 -0.67 18.80
CA LYS A 83 -7.10 0.59 18.19
C LYS A 83 -8.27 1.19 17.43
N THR A 84 -8.59 2.44 17.73
CA THR A 84 -9.58 3.20 16.98
C THR A 84 -8.92 4.20 16.05
N TYR A 85 -9.45 4.36 14.84
CA TYR A 85 -8.91 5.32 13.87
C TYR A 85 -9.97 5.78 12.87
N SER A 86 -9.93 7.06 12.50
CA SER A 86 -10.63 7.62 11.34
C SER A 86 -9.72 7.76 10.11
N TYR A 87 -8.44 7.41 10.28
CA TYR A 87 -7.39 7.58 9.30
C TYR A 87 -6.38 6.44 9.41
N LYS A 88 -5.93 5.89 8.26
CA LYS A 88 -4.91 4.84 8.21
C LYS A 88 -3.91 5.15 7.11
N GLN A 89 -2.64 5.35 7.49
CA GLN A 89 -1.54 5.38 6.53
C GLN A 89 -1.31 3.98 5.99
N ILE A 90 -1.43 3.82 4.68
CA ILE A 90 -1.22 2.55 4.00
C ILE A 90 0.23 2.43 3.55
N MET A 91 0.79 3.49 2.96
CA MET A 91 2.15 3.50 2.47
C MET A 91 2.77 4.88 2.64
N LEU A 92 4.06 4.90 2.98
CA LEU A 92 4.92 6.07 2.92
C LEU A 92 6.27 5.65 2.33
N MET A 93 6.65 6.23 1.20
CA MET A 93 7.99 6.08 0.63
C MET A 93 8.65 7.45 0.54
N ARG A 94 9.93 7.52 0.91
CA ARG A 94 10.75 8.73 0.74
C ARG A 94 11.97 8.42 -0.12
N ALA A 95 12.24 9.28 -1.08
CA ALA A 95 13.40 9.21 -1.95
C ALA A 95 14.20 10.50 -1.86
N GLN A 96 15.52 10.36 -2.00
CA GLN A 96 16.48 11.45 -1.91
C GLN A 96 17.51 11.31 -3.03
N PRO A 97 18.16 12.41 -3.47
CA PRO A 97 19.26 12.35 -4.40
C PRO A 97 20.43 11.57 -3.78
N SER A 98 20.87 10.51 -4.45
CA SER A 98 22.09 9.76 -4.08
C SER A 98 23.35 10.38 -4.67
N THR A 99 23.21 10.98 -5.85
CA THR A 99 24.24 11.74 -6.56
C THR A 99 23.57 12.95 -7.20
N GLN A 100 24.33 13.79 -7.92
CA GLN A 100 23.77 14.96 -8.59
C GLN A 100 22.70 14.62 -9.64
N SER A 101 22.72 13.42 -10.23
CA SER A 101 21.81 13.01 -11.30
C SER A 101 20.89 11.85 -10.97
N GLU A 102 21.10 11.18 -9.83
CA GLU A 102 20.37 9.95 -9.49
C GLU A 102 19.65 10.08 -8.15
N TRP A 103 18.42 9.57 -8.14
CA TRP A 103 17.56 9.47 -7.00
C TRP A 103 17.40 8.00 -6.60
N SER A 104 17.16 7.79 -5.31
CA SER A 104 16.84 6.46 -4.79
C SER A 104 15.87 6.57 -3.62
N PRO A 105 14.87 5.68 -3.54
CA PRO A 105 14.14 5.47 -2.30
C PRO A 105 15.10 5.13 -1.16
N LYS A 106 14.92 5.79 -0.01
CA LYS A 106 15.70 5.60 1.22
C LYS A 106 14.88 4.96 2.33
N TYR A 107 13.56 5.07 2.23
CA TYR A 107 12.63 4.62 3.24
C TYR A 107 11.33 4.13 2.60
N LEU A 108 10.81 3.02 3.12
CA LEU A 108 9.49 2.50 2.76
C LEU A 108 8.80 1.95 4.02
N LEU A 109 7.67 2.54 4.37
CA LEU A 109 6.79 2.10 5.43
C LEU A 109 5.46 1.67 4.81
N VAL A 110 4.94 0.50 5.21
CA VAL A 110 3.69 -0.04 4.70
C VAL A 110 2.88 -0.60 5.86
N LYS A 111 1.66 -0.10 6.06
CA LYS A 111 0.79 -0.42 7.21
C LYS A 111 1.48 -0.33 8.58
N GLY A 112 2.44 0.59 8.72
CA GLY A 112 3.21 0.79 9.96
C GLY A 112 4.40 -0.15 10.14
N GLU A 113 4.66 -1.04 9.18
CA GLU A 113 5.85 -1.89 9.15
C GLU A 113 6.91 -1.28 8.22
N ASP A 114 8.16 -1.24 8.66
CA ASP A 114 9.30 -0.75 7.85
C ASP A 114 9.78 -1.84 6.89
N TYR A 115 9.70 -1.60 5.59
CA TYR A 115 10.13 -2.52 4.51
C TYR A 115 11.52 -2.18 3.98
N THR A 116 12.16 -1.14 4.50
CA THR A 116 13.48 -0.67 4.06
C THR A 116 14.51 -1.80 4.19
N ASN A 117 15.09 -2.21 3.06
CA ASN A 117 16.08 -3.28 2.97
C ASN A 117 15.63 -4.64 3.54
N LYS A 118 14.31 -4.90 3.67
CA LYS A 118 13.83 -6.20 4.15
C LYS A 118 14.04 -7.34 3.15
N PHE A 119 14.00 -7.04 1.86
CA PHE A 119 14.23 -7.98 0.76
C PHE A 119 14.90 -7.31 -0.44
N GLY A 120 15.30 -8.10 -1.43
CA GLY A 120 15.89 -7.61 -2.68
C GLY A 120 14.90 -6.75 -3.46
N ASP A 121 15.39 -5.65 -4.05
CA ASP A 121 14.59 -4.72 -4.86
C ASP A 121 13.34 -4.14 -4.16
N TRP A 122 13.36 -4.04 -2.82
CA TRP A 122 12.26 -3.47 -2.02
C TRP A 122 11.82 -2.08 -2.51
N ASP A 123 12.75 -1.30 -3.05
CA ASP A 123 12.49 0.05 -3.54
C ASP A 123 11.73 0.05 -4.87
N LYS A 124 12.08 -0.86 -5.77
CA LYS A 124 11.35 -1.09 -7.02
C LYS A 124 9.96 -1.67 -6.74
N LYS A 125 9.89 -2.71 -5.91
CA LYS A 125 8.65 -3.36 -5.47
C LYS A 125 7.71 -2.37 -4.77
N GLY A 126 8.26 -1.45 -3.97
CA GLY A 126 7.50 -0.36 -3.37
C GLY A 126 6.89 0.61 -4.41
N CYS A 127 7.64 0.95 -5.47
CA CYS A 127 7.09 1.77 -6.56
C CYS A 127 5.98 1.01 -7.32
N GLU A 128 6.14 -0.29 -7.55
CA GLU A 128 5.15 -1.15 -8.21
C GLU A 128 3.86 -1.25 -7.38
N PHE A 129 3.97 -1.45 -6.07
CA PHE A 129 2.84 -1.42 -5.14
C PHE A 129 2.10 -0.07 -5.17
N PHE A 130 2.83 1.05 -5.10
CA PHE A 130 2.23 2.39 -5.19
C PHE A 130 1.46 2.59 -6.50
N ARG A 131 2.09 2.21 -7.63
CA ARG A 131 1.50 2.32 -8.96
C ARG A 131 0.27 1.42 -9.12
N ALA A 132 0.27 0.24 -8.52
CA ALA A 132 -0.89 -0.65 -8.52
C ALA A 132 -2.07 -0.01 -7.77
N CYS A 133 -1.84 0.64 -6.63
CA CYS A 133 -2.86 1.39 -5.91
C CYS A 133 -3.42 2.55 -6.75
N ILE A 134 -2.55 3.36 -7.39
CA ILE A 134 -3.01 4.42 -8.31
C ILE A 134 -3.85 3.83 -9.45
N GLY A 135 -3.45 2.67 -9.99
CA GLY A 135 -4.21 1.96 -11.00
C GLY A 135 -5.66 1.70 -10.58
N SER A 136 -5.88 1.25 -9.34
CA SER A 136 -7.23 1.08 -8.78
C SER A 136 -7.99 2.40 -8.68
N LEU A 137 -7.33 3.48 -8.21
CA LEU A 137 -7.96 4.81 -8.11
C LEU A 137 -8.37 5.37 -9.46
N LEU A 138 -7.53 5.20 -10.49
CA LEU A 138 -7.85 5.58 -11.87
C LEU A 138 -9.02 4.77 -12.46
N MET A 139 -9.23 3.55 -11.96
CA MET A 139 -10.37 2.71 -12.27
C MET A 139 -11.60 3.02 -11.41
N SER A 140 -11.55 4.04 -10.56
CA SER A 140 -12.61 4.41 -9.61
C SER A 140 -12.95 3.26 -8.65
N GLU A 141 -11.92 2.60 -8.11
CA GLU A 141 -12.06 1.51 -7.14
C GLU A 141 -11.10 1.73 -5.95
N ILE A 142 -11.52 1.33 -4.75
CA ILE A 142 -10.62 1.28 -3.59
C ILE A 142 -9.63 0.12 -3.78
N PRO A 143 -8.31 0.34 -3.63
CA PRO A 143 -7.32 -0.72 -3.80
C PRO A 143 -7.45 -1.78 -2.69
N ASP A 144 -7.45 -3.05 -3.10
CA ASP A 144 -7.34 -4.19 -2.19
C ASP A 144 -5.89 -4.32 -1.70
N ILE A 145 -5.62 -3.73 -0.55
CA ILE A 145 -4.26 -3.60 -0.01
C ILE A 145 -3.63 -4.97 0.24
N GLU A 146 -4.33 -5.92 0.85
CA GLU A 146 -3.73 -7.22 1.19
C GLU A 146 -3.32 -8.00 -0.07
N MET A 147 -4.19 -8.02 -1.09
CA MET A 147 -3.88 -8.65 -2.36
C MET A 147 -2.68 -7.98 -3.04
N LEU A 148 -2.61 -6.65 -3.02
CA LEU A 148 -1.50 -5.92 -3.64
C LEU A 148 -0.18 -6.12 -2.87
N LEU A 149 -0.21 -6.24 -1.54
CA LEU A 149 0.97 -6.56 -0.75
C LEU A 149 1.53 -7.94 -1.09
N GLU A 150 0.67 -8.96 -1.12
CA GLU A 150 1.07 -10.31 -1.47
C GLU A 150 1.65 -10.37 -2.89
N LYS A 151 1.05 -9.62 -3.81
CA LYS A 151 1.47 -9.61 -5.23
C LYS A 151 2.77 -8.85 -5.47
N GLU A 152 2.94 -7.67 -4.88
CA GLU A 152 4.02 -6.75 -5.24
C GLU A 152 5.17 -6.75 -4.22
N LEU A 153 4.91 -7.01 -2.94
CA LEU A 153 5.92 -6.95 -1.86
C LEU A 153 6.33 -8.34 -1.32
N SER A 154 5.93 -9.43 -1.96
CA SER A 154 6.40 -10.76 -1.56
C SER A 154 7.86 -10.99 -1.96
N ASP A 155 8.62 -11.65 -1.09
CA ASP A 155 10.02 -12.05 -1.31
C ASP A 155 10.11 -13.34 -2.14
N ASP A 156 8.98 -13.91 -2.54
CA ASP A 156 8.91 -15.12 -3.34
C ASP A 156 9.10 -14.78 -4.83
N ASP A 157 10.30 -14.30 -5.17
CA ASP A 157 10.86 -14.36 -6.53
C ASP A 157 11.22 -15.82 -6.90
N GLY A 158 10.44 -16.78 -6.38
CA GLY A 158 10.48 -18.20 -6.64
C GLY A 158 10.05 -18.51 -8.06
N TRP A 159 10.98 -18.36 -9.01
CA TRP A 159 11.18 -19.29 -10.12
C TRP A 159 9.88 -19.81 -10.78
N GLY A 160 9.12 -18.95 -11.44
CA GLY A 160 7.85 -19.35 -12.05
C GLY A 160 7.40 -18.47 -13.21
N GLY A 161 8.09 -18.57 -14.36
CA GLY A 161 7.56 -18.06 -15.61
C GLY A 161 6.18 -18.66 -15.89
N GLY A 162 5.12 -17.85 -15.79
CA GLY A 162 3.78 -18.40 -15.81
C GLY A 162 2.64 -17.39 -15.88
N ARG A 163 2.50 -16.72 -17.04
CA ARG A 163 1.26 -16.16 -17.59
C ARG A 163 0.50 -15.13 -16.73
N SER A 164 0.59 -13.88 -17.20
CA SER A 164 -0.56 -12.98 -17.34
C SER A 164 -1.85 -13.78 -17.59
N GLY A 165 -2.71 -13.81 -16.58
CA GLY A 165 -3.93 -14.61 -16.56
C GLY A 165 -5.10 -13.77 -16.07
N ARG A 166 -5.72 -13.07 -17.03
CA ARG A 166 -7.13 -12.63 -17.07
C ARG A 166 -7.90 -12.62 -15.74
N VAL A 167 -8.23 -11.40 -15.33
CA VAL A 167 -9.40 -11.02 -14.52
C VAL A 167 -10.58 -11.95 -14.79
N GLY A 168 -10.95 -12.72 -13.77
CA GLY A 168 -12.10 -13.60 -13.76
C GLY A 168 -12.70 -13.64 -12.36
N ARG A 169 -13.69 -12.76 -12.14
CA ARG A 169 -14.53 -12.71 -10.92
C ARG A 169 -14.92 -14.12 -10.48
N LYS A 170 -14.44 -14.57 -9.32
CA LYS A 170 -15.09 -15.66 -8.59
C LYS A 170 -15.93 -15.02 -7.48
N SER A 171 -17.22 -14.92 -7.74
CA SER A 171 -18.22 -14.61 -6.73
C SER A 171 -18.05 -15.53 -5.51
N PRO A 172 -18.31 -15.06 -4.28
CA PRO A 172 -18.23 -15.88 -3.08
C PRO A 172 -19.14 -17.11 -3.22
N LYS A 173 -18.57 -18.31 -3.06
CA LYS A 173 -19.34 -19.56 -3.04
C LYS A 173 -20.14 -19.65 -1.75
N ILE A 174 -21.36 -19.12 -1.77
CA ILE A 174 -22.37 -19.42 -0.74
C ILE A 174 -22.66 -20.93 -0.84
N LYS A 175 -22.38 -21.68 0.24
CA LYS A 175 -22.77 -23.09 0.34
C LYS A 175 -24.28 -23.14 0.61
N PRO A 176 -25.13 -23.67 -0.29
CA PRO A 176 -26.58 -23.74 -0.06
C PRO A 176 -27.00 -24.75 1.04
N ALA A 177 -26.05 -25.49 1.62
CA ALA A 177 -26.31 -26.47 2.67
C ALA A 177 -26.65 -25.85 4.04
N SER A 178 -26.48 -24.54 4.22
CA SER A 178 -26.81 -23.81 5.46
C SER A 178 -28.20 -23.15 5.45
N LEU A 179 -29.01 -23.34 4.39
CA LEU A 179 -30.32 -22.68 4.24
C LEU A 179 -31.54 -23.63 4.36
N LEU A 180 -31.36 -24.94 4.59
CA LEU A 180 -32.49 -25.87 4.77
C LEU A 180 -32.44 -26.56 6.14
N GLY A 181 -32.73 -25.77 7.18
CA GLY A 181 -32.99 -26.23 8.55
C GLY A 181 -34.45 -26.12 8.97
N MET A 182 -35.41 -26.15 8.03
CA MET A 182 -36.84 -26.21 8.38
C MET A 182 -37.25 -27.67 8.57
N LYS A 183 -37.27 -28.10 9.83
CA LYS A 183 -37.89 -29.36 10.26
C LYS A 183 -39.38 -29.37 9.89
N LYS A 184 -39.85 -30.55 9.48
CA LYS A 184 -41.26 -30.93 9.32
C LYS A 184 -42.07 -30.68 10.59
#